data_AF-A0A8X6FU86-F1
#
_entry.id   AF-A0A8X6FU86-F1
#
_cell.length_a   1.000
_cell.length_b   1.000
_cell.length_c   1.000
_cell.angle_alpha   90.00
_cell.angle_beta   90.00
_cell.angle_gamma   90.00
#
_symmetry.space_group_name_H-M   'P 1'
#
loop_
_entity.id
_entity.type
_entity.pdbx_description
1 polymer ?
#
loop_
_entity_poly.entity_id
_entity_poly.type
_entity_poly.pdbx_seq_one_letter_code
_entity_poly.pdbx_strand_id
1 'polypeptide(L)'
;MALSVSLEGVLLFLKEAINFTVEHNSLEWNPPASIPNLVQKCERFFLPSMGHAFVHQCMQDEILRYGQLIGFNMENWIQMPQEDARLYIRKSLRKLMRQIPDEDRFKHLYLIAFVCYLSCYVARKNKLDFMRFIVSESVTYLYTGYKFRKNFKFFQNISNLYNYEHWRIHDRKN
;
A
#
# COMPACT_ATOMS: atom_id res chain seq x y z
N MET A 1 20.49 -17.38 -8.62
CA MET A 1 19.06 -17.66 -8.92
C MET A 1 18.25 -16.40 -8.70
N ALA A 2 17.46 -15.96 -9.67
CA ALA A 2 16.57 -14.81 -9.49
C ALA A 2 15.30 -15.24 -8.75
N LEU A 3 15.15 -14.78 -7.50
CA LEU A 3 13.98 -15.05 -6.66
C LEU A 3 12.68 -14.81 -7.45
N SER A 4 11.80 -15.80 -7.46
CA SER A 4 10.47 -15.68 -8.05
C SER A 4 9.47 -15.24 -7.01
N VAL A 5 9.05 -13.99 -7.07
CA VAL A 5 7.92 -13.50 -6.26
C VAL A 5 6.64 -14.20 -6.75
N SER A 6 6.06 -15.05 -5.90
CA SER A 6 4.77 -15.71 -6.13
C SER A 6 3.60 -14.76 -5.84
N LEU A 7 2.40 -15.16 -6.26
CA LEU A 7 1.17 -14.43 -5.93
C LEU A 7 0.97 -14.34 -4.41
N GLU A 8 1.26 -15.44 -3.71
CA GLU A 8 1.22 -15.52 -2.24
C GLU A 8 2.22 -14.57 -1.59
N GLY A 9 3.41 -14.39 -2.17
CA GLY A 9 4.41 -13.44 -1.68
C GLY A 9 3.95 -11.98 -1.79
N VAL A 10 3.26 -11.62 -2.88
CA VAL A 10 2.64 -10.29 -3.03
C VAL A 10 1.49 -10.10 -2.04
N LEU A 11 0.65 -11.12 -1.85
CA LEU A 11 -0.43 -11.10 -0.87
C LEU A 11 0.12 -10.95 0.55
N LEU A 12 1.17 -11.70 0.91
CA LEU A 12 1.83 -11.61 2.21
C LEU A 12 2.38 -10.19 2.44
N PHE A 13 3.15 -9.66 1.49
CA PHE A 13 3.70 -8.31 1.56
C PHE A 13 2.61 -7.25 1.83
N LEU A 14 1.53 -7.26 1.04
CA LEU A 14 0.43 -6.31 1.21
C LEU A 14 -0.26 -6.44 2.56
N LYS A 15 -0.47 -7.67 3.03
CA LYS A 15 -1.12 -7.90 4.33
C LYS A 15 -0.23 -7.44 5.48
N GLU A 16 1.08 -7.69 5.42
CA GLU A 16 2.01 -7.21 6.43
C GLU A 16 2.08 -5.67 6.44
N ALA A 17 2.09 -5.02 5.27
CA ALA A 17 2.05 -3.57 5.16
C ALA A 17 0.75 -2.98 5.75
N ILE A 18 -0.40 -3.51 5.35
CA ILE A 18 -1.71 -3.08 5.89
C ILE A 18 -1.75 -3.30 7.40
N ASN A 19 -1.33 -4.48 7.88
CA ASN A 19 -1.33 -4.80 9.30
C ASN A 19 -0.50 -3.81 10.11
N PHE A 20 0.73 -3.53 9.66
CA PHE A 20 1.59 -2.53 10.30
C PHE A 20 0.90 -1.17 10.37
N THR A 21 0.32 -0.69 9.26
CA THR A 21 -0.32 0.63 9.23
C THR A 21 -1.60 0.70 10.09
N VAL A 22 -2.40 -0.36 10.11
CA VAL A 22 -3.63 -0.47 10.91
C VAL A 22 -3.29 -0.48 12.40
N GLU A 23 -2.33 -1.31 12.82
CA GLU A 23 -1.84 -1.38 14.20
C GLU A 23 -1.22 -0.05 14.65
N HIS A 24 -0.42 0.59 13.79
CA HIS A 24 0.16 1.91 14.07
C HIS A 24 -0.91 2.98 14.34
N ASN A 25 -2.08 2.84 13.72
CA ASN A 25 -3.22 3.73 13.92
C ASN A 25 -4.19 3.26 15.03
N SER A 26 -3.83 2.21 15.78
CA SER A 26 -4.68 1.59 16.81
C SER A 26 -6.06 1.18 16.28
N LEU A 27 -6.09 0.69 15.04
CA LEU A 27 -7.29 0.18 14.38
C LEU A 27 -7.28 -1.34 14.38
N GLU A 28 -8.45 -1.94 14.25
CA GLU A 28 -8.61 -3.38 14.15
C GLU A 28 -8.97 -3.79 12.72
N TRP A 29 -8.43 -4.93 12.29
CA TRP A 29 -8.90 -5.62 11.11
C TRP A 29 -8.62 -7.12 11.19
N ASN A 30 -9.47 -7.91 10.53
CA ASN A 30 -9.29 -9.35 10.41
C ASN A 30 -8.95 -9.69 8.96
N PRO A 31 -7.67 -10.00 8.65
CA PRO A 31 -7.27 -10.31 7.29
C PRO A 31 -7.98 -11.57 6.78
N PRO A 32 -8.42 -11.61 5.50
CA PRO A 32 -9.16 -12.75 4.94
C PRO A 32 -8.37 -14.06 4.84
N ALA A 33 -7.03 -14.00 4.99
CA ALA A 33 -6.17 -15.16 5.15
C ALA A 33 -5.30 -14.96 6.39
N SER A 34 -4.87 -16.03 7.05
CA SER A 34 -3.90 -15.93 8.16
C SER A 34 -2.51 -15.49 7.64
N ILE A 35 -1.88 -14.50 8.28
CA ILE A 35 -0.50 -14.09 7.98
C ILE A 35 0.50 -15.23 8.33
N PRO A 36 0.44 -15.85 9.52
CA PRO A 36 1.29 -17.00 9.85
C PRO A 36 1.29 -18.11 8.79
N ASN A 37 0.13 -18.45 8.24
CA ASN A 37 0.01 -19.48 7.21
C ASN A 37 0.69 -19.11 5.89
N LEU A 38 0.74 -17.81 5.55
CA LEU A 38 1.42 -17.35 4.34
C LEU A 38 2.94 -17.29 4.53
N VAL A 39 3.41 -16.91 5.73
CA VAL A 39 4.84 -16.88 6.07
C VAL A 39 5.48 -18.26 5.92
N GLN A 40 4.74 -19.34 6.21
CA GLN A 40 5.23 -20.71 6.03
C GLN A 40 5.35 -21.13 4.55
N LYS A 41 4.68 -20.42 3.63
CA LYS A 41 4.55 -20.81 2.22
C LYS A 41 5.39 -19.98 1.25
N CYS A 42 5.83 -18.79 1.66
CA CYS A 42 6.54 -17.87 0.78
C CYS A 42 7.51 -16.98 1.55
N GLU A 43 8.48 -16.41 0.82
CA GLU A 43 9.47 -15.50 1.37
C GLU A 43 8.80 -14.21 1.88
N ARG A 44 9.29 -13.71 3.02
CA ARG A 44 8.85 -12.44 3.60
C ARG A 44 9.58 -11.29 2.93
N PHE A 45 8.79 -10.36 2.41
CA PHE A 45 9.28 -9.20 1.69
C PHE A 45 9.10 -7.91 2.49
N PHE A 46 8.12 -7.85 3.38
CA PHE A 46 7.87 -6.66 4.16
C PHE A 46 8.96 -6.45 5.23
N LEU A 47 9.40 -5.20 5.39
CA LEU A 47 10.31 -4.78 6.46
C LEU A 47 9.69 -3.62 7.24
N PRO A 48 9.91 -3.52 8.56
CA PRO A 48 9.35 -2.44 9.38
C PRO A 48 9.70 -1.03 8.87
N SER A 49 10.88 -0.82 8.28
CA SER A 49 11.24 0.47 7.70
C SER A 49 10.33 0.89 6.53
N MET A 50 9.78 -0.06 5.78
CA MET A 50 8.75 0.21 4.77
C MET A 50 7.47 0.68 5.45
N GLY A 51 7.07 -0.01 6.53
CA GLY A 51 5.93 0.39 7.36
C GLY A 51 6.05 1.81 7.89
N HIS A 52 7.21 2.18 8.44
CA HIS A 52 7.49 3.54 8.90
C HIS A 52 7.37 4.59 7.78
N ALA A 53 7.89 4.28 6.59
CA ALA A 53 7.76 5.16 5.43
C ALA A 53 6.28 5.34 5.04
N PHE A 54 5.49 4.26 5.07
CA PHE A 54 4.08 4.31 4.73
C PHE A 54 3.29 5.16 5.72
N VAL A 55 3.54 5.07 7.03
CA VAL A 55 2.77 5.82 8.04
C VAL A 55 3.26 7.26 8.24
N HIS A 56 4.39 7.64 7.66
CA HIS A 56 4.95 8.98 7.81
C HIS A 56 3.99 10.06 7.27
N GLN A 57 3.81 11.17 8.00
CA GLN A 57 2.79 12.18 7.65
C GLN A 57 2.99 12.75 6.23
N CYS A 58 4.23 13.07 5.83
CA CYS A 58 4.49 13.58 4.47
C CYS A 58 4.13 12.57 3.38
N MET A 59 4.23 11.27 3.63
CA MET A 59 3.79 10.22 2.71
C MET A 59 2.27 10.25 2.58
N GLN A 60 1.56 10.41 3.71
CA GLN A 60 0.10 10.49 3.79
C GLN A 60 -0.46 11.73 3.08
N ASP A 61 0.18 12.88 3.25
CA ASP A 61 -0.22 14.11 2.58
C ASP A 61 -0.03 13.99 1.05
N GLU A 62 1.08 13.38 0.64
CA GLU A 62 1.42 13.22 -0.76
C GLU A 62 0.49 12.23 -1.50
N ILE A 63 0.18 11.08 -0.88
CA ILE A 63 -0.79 10.14 -1.46
C ILE A 63 -2.20 10.69 -1.50
N LEU A 64 -2.58 11.57 -0.56
CA LEU A 64 -3.83 12.31 -0.62
C LEU A 64 -3.86 13.29 -1.78
N ARG A 65 -2.77 14.05 -1.98
CA ARG A 65 -2.61 14.96 -3.11
C ARG A 65 -2.74 14.22 -4.45
N TYR A 66 -2.04 13.10 -4.61
CA TYR A 66 -2.16 12.29 -5.81
C TYR A 66 -3.56 11.67 -5.96
N GLY A 67 -4.19 11.24 -4.86
CA GLY A 67 -5.57 10.77 -4.85
C GLY A 67 -6.54 11.81 -5.40
N GLN A 68 -6.41 13.07 -4.98
CA GLN A 68 -7.20 14.19 -5.50
C GLN A 68 -6.94 14.45 -6.99
N LEU A 69 -5.67 14.43 -7.42
CA LEU A 69 -5.31 14.64 -8.83
C LEU A 69 -5.94 13.61 -9.78
N ILE A 70 -6.10 12.36 -9.33
CA ILE A 70 -6.76 11.32 -10.14
C ILE A 70 -8.30 11.31 -10.00
N GLY A 71 -8.86 12.24 -9.21
CA GLY A 71 -10.29 12.35 -8.91
C GLY A 71 -10.79 11.25 -7.98
N PHE A 72 -9.94 10.71 -7.11
CA PHE A 72 -10.36 9.70 -6.13
C PHE A 72 -11.17 10.34 -5.01
N ASN A 73 -12.42 9.90 -4.84
CA ASN A 73 -13.29 10.36 -3.76
C ASN A 73 -13.62 9.19 -2.83
N MET A 74 -13.04 9.21 -1.62
CA MET A 74 -13.23 8.17 -0.61
C MET A 74 -14.67 8.05 -0.11
N GLU A 75 -15.34 9.18 0.13
CA GLU A 75 -16.70 9.20 0.69
C GLU A 75 -17.72 8.68 -0.34
N ASN A 76 -17.54 9.00 -1.63
CA ASN A 76 -18.34 8.39 -2.69
C ASN A 76 -18.02 6.90 -2.84
N TRP A 77 -16.73 6.55 -2.89
CA TRP A 77 -16.30 5.18 -3.10
C TRP A 77 -16.86 4.20 -2.06
N ILE A 78 -16.85 4.57 -0.77
CA ILE A 78 -17.30 3.68 0.31
C ILE A 78 -18.84 3.46 0.33
N GLN A 79 -19.57 4.29 -0.40
CA GLN A 79 -21.03 4.20 -0.57
C GLN A 79 -21.44 3.45 -1.85
N MET A 80 -20.48 3.15 -2.74
CA MET A 80 -20.77 2.45 -3.98
C MET A 80 -21.23 1.00 -3.74
N PRO A 81 -22.04 0.44 -4.66
CA PRO A 81 -22.24 -1.00 -4.75
C PRO A 81 -20.91 -1.74 -4.84
N GLN A 82 -20.85 -2.95 -4.30
CA GLN A 82 -19.59 -3.69 -4.15
C GLN A 82 -18.82 -3.86 -5.47
N GLU A 83 -19.51 -4.21 -6.56
CA GLU A 83 -18.87 -4.39 -7.87
C GLU A 83 -18.32 -3.09 -8.44
N ASP A 84 -19.03 -1.97 -8.28
CA ASP A 84 -18.56 -0.65 -8.69
C ASP A 84 -17.36 -0.20 -7.85
N ALA A 85 -17.41 -0.43 -6.53
CA ALA A 85 -16.32 -0.11 -5.62
C ALA A 85 -15.03 -0.85 -5.98
N ARG A 86 -15.12 -2.12 -6.39
CA ARG A 86 -13.98 -2.93 -6.85
C ARG A 86 -13.38 -2.36 -8.14
N LEU A 87 -14.22 -2.08 -9.14
CA LEU A 87 -13.79 -1.48 -10.39
C LEU A 87 -13.17 -0.10 -10.19
N TYR A 88 -13.71 0.68 -9.26
CA TYR A 88 -13.21 2.01 -8.91
C TYR A 88 -11.78 1.94 -8.35
N ILE A 89 -11.50 1.02 -7.42
CA ILE A 89 -10.13 0.81 -6.91
C ILE A 89 -9.17 0.41 -8.01
N ARG A 90 -9.53 -0.60 -8.82
CA ARG A 90 -8.68 -1.07 -9.92
C ARG A 90 -8.31 0.05 -10.89
N LYS A 91 -9.27 0.88 -11.28
CA LYS A 91 -9.04 2.03 -12.15
C LYS A 91 -8.15 3.08 -11.48
N SER A 92 -8.36 3.32 -10.19
CA SER A 92 -7.65 4.34 -9.42
C SER A 92 -6.18 3.98 -9.21
N LEU A 93 -5.86 2.72 -8.87
CA LEU A 93 -4.46 2.27 -8.76
C LEU A 93 -3.68 2.47 -10.08
N ARG A 94 -4.34 2.20 -11.22
CA ARG A 94 -3.75 2.43 -12.55
C ARG A 94 -3.55 3.92 -12.86
N LYS A 95 -4.55 4.76 -12.53
CA LYS A 95 -4.45 6.21 -12.71
C LYS A 95 -3.35 6.81 -11.85
N LEU A 96 -3.29 6.40 -10.58
CA LEU A 96 -2.25 6.83 -9.63
C LEU A 96 -0.86 6.61 -10.21
N MET A 97 -0.58 5.40 -10.68
CA MET A 97 0.72 5.05 -11.25
C MET A 97 1.04 5.74 -12.58
N ARG A 98 0.04 6.24 -13.31
CA ARG A 98 0.26 7.06 -14.50
C ARG A 98 0.46 8.53 -14.16
N GLN A 99 -0.13 8.99 -13.05
CA GLN A 99 -0.09 10.39 -12.63
C GLN A 99 1.23 10.74 -11.93
N ILE A 100 1.82 9.79 -11.20
CA ILE A 100 3.12 10.01 -10.56
C ILE A 100 4.22 9.95 -11.63
N PRO A 101 5.11 10.96 -11.74
CA PRO A 101 6.20 10.97 -12.71
C PRO A 101 7.11 9.75 -12.60
N ASP A 102 7.61 9.23 -13.72
CA ASP A 102 8.51 8.07 -13.71
C ASP A 102 9.87 8.40 -13.07
N GLU A 103 10.31 9.66 -13.11
CA GLU A 103 11.52 10.12 -12.40
C GLU A 103 11.35 10.21 -10.87
N ASP A 104 10.12 10.13 -10.35
CA ASP A 104 9.90 10.14 -8.91
C ASP A 104 10.36 8.81 -8.29
N ARG A 105 11.52 8.85 -7.65
CA ARG A 105 12.14 7.68 -6.99
C ARG A 105 11.26 7.05 -5.90
N PHE A 106 10.28 7.75 -5.34
CA PHE A 106 9.36 7.26 -4.31
C PHE A 106 8.02 6.78 -4.87
N LYS A 107 7.80 6.86 -6.20
CA LYS A 107 6.57 6.47 -6.90
C LYS A 107 5.96 5.15 -6.42
N HIS A 108 6.83 4.17 -6.18
CA HIS A 108 6.42 2.83 -5.79
C HIS A 108 5.95 2.76 -4.34
N LEU A 109 6.54 3.58 -3.45
CA LEU A 109 6.06 3.72 -2.08
C LEU A 109 4.66 4.34 -2.05
N TYR A 110 4.40 5.36 -2.87
CA TYR A 110 3.08 6.01 -2.93
C TYR A 110 1.96 5.03 -3.26
N LEU A 111 2.20 4.07 -4.16
CA LEU A 111 1.21 3.05 -4.49
C LEU A 111 0.82 2.21 -3.26
N ILE A 112 1.81 1.74 -2.50
CA ILE A 112 1.57 0.90 -1.32
C ILE A 112 1.02 1.73 -0.16
N ALA A 113 1.53 2.94 0.05
CA ALA A 113 1.03 3.87 1.05
C ALA A 113 -0.43 4.25 0.77
N PHE A 114 -0.81 4.46 -0.50
CA PHE A 114 -2.20 4.70 -0.89
C PHE A 114 -3.10 3.51 -0.52
N VAL A 115 -2.67 2.29 -0.81
CA VAL A 115 -3.39 1.06 -0.42
C VAL A 115 -3.56 0.98 1.10
N CYS A 116 -2.49 1.20 1.86
CA CYS A 116 -2.51 1.18 3.33
C CYS A 116 -3.43 2.27 3.91
N TYR A 117 -3.40 3.47 3.31
CA TYR A 117 -4.27 4.58 3.70
C TYR A 117 -5.74 4.24 3.50
N LEU A 118 -6.10 3.69 2.34
CA LEU A 118 -7.47 3.23 2.08
C LEU A 118 -7.90 2.16 3.07
N SER A 119 -7.02 1.22 3.40
CA SER A 119 -7.26 0.18 4.42
C SER A 119 -7.53 0.78 5.80
N CYS A 120 -6.75 1.76 6.23
CA CYS A 120 -7.00 2.47 7.49
C CYS A 120 -8.34 3.22 7.45
N TYR A 121 -8.68 3.85 6.33
CA TYR A 121 -9.94 4.56 6.17
C TYR A 121 -11.15 3.62 6.30
N VAL A 122 -11.14 2.46 5.62
CA VAL A 122 -12.25 1.50 5.73
C VAL A 122 -12.33 0.82 7.09
N ALA A 123 -11.19 0.60 7.76
CA ALA A 123 -11.17 0.11 9.14
C ALA A 123 -11.86 1.11 10.09
N ARG A 124 -11.52 2.41 10.00
CA ARG A 124 -12.19 3.47 10.79
C ARG A 124 -13.69 3.55 10.57
N LYS A 125 -14.15 3.31 9.33
CA LYS A 125 -15.58 3.33 8.98
C LYS A 125 -16.28 1.99 9.26
N ASN A 126 -15.58 1.00 9.81
CA ASN A 126 -16.06 -0.38 10.02
C ASN A 126 -16.66 -1.04 8.76
N LYS A 127 -16.02 -0.81 7.60
CA LYS A 127 -16.44 -1.37 6.30
C LYS A 127 -15.49 -2.48 5.87
N LEU A 128 -15.40 -3.54 6.68
CA LEU A 128 -14.43 -4.62 6.49
C LEU A 128 -14.56 -5.37 5.15
N ASP A 129 -15.73 -5.38 4.52
CA ASP A 129 -15.86 -5.95 3.18
C ASP A 129 -15.01 -5.21 2.14
N PHE A 130 -14.84 -3.89 2.29
CA PHE A 130 -14.01 -3.09 1.40
C PHE A 130 -12.51 -3.37 1.57
N MET A 131 -12.06 -3.82 2.75
CA MET A 131 -10.68 -4.32 2.93
C MET A 131 -10.38 -5.46 1.97
N ARG A 132 -11.32 -6.40 1.79
CA ARG A 132 -11.14 -7.54 0.88
C ARG A 132 -10.99 -7.06 -0.56
N PHE A 133 -11.76 -6.05 -0.96
CA PHE A 133 -11.65 -5.45 -2.28
C PHE A 133 -10.31 -4.75 -2.49
N ILE A 134 -9.88 -3.93 -1.53
CA ILE A 134 -8.56 -3.28 -1.55
C ILE A 134 -7.47 -4.33 -1.73
N VAL A 135 -7.45 -5.36 -0.89
CA VAL A 135 -6.42 -6.42 -0.94
C VAL A 135 -6.46 -7.15 -2.28
N SER A 136 -7.63 -7.64 -2.70
CA SER A 136 -7.76 -8.43 -3.93
C SER A 136 -7.32 -7.63 -5.16
N GLU A 137 -7.82 -6.40 -5.31
CA GLU A 137 -7.52 -5.57 -6.47
C GLU A 137 -6.06 -5.10 -6.48
N SER A 138 -5.50 -4.81 -5.31
CA SER A 138 -4.09 -4.42 -5.17
C SER A 138 -3.16 -5.58 -5.47
N VAL A 139 -3.45 -6.79 -4.98
CA VAL A 139 -2.66 -8.00 -5.29
C VAL A 139 -2.67 -8.27 -6.79
N THR A 140 -3.85 -8.26 -7.42
CA THR A 140 -3.97 -8.46 -8.86
C THR A 140 -3.17 -7.41 -9.63
N TYR A 141 -3.27 -6.13 -9.24
CA TYR A 141 -2.53 -5.06 -9.89
C TYR A 141 -1.01 -5.19 -9.70
N LEU A 142 -0.54 -5.47 -8.49
CA LEU A 142 0.88 -5.63 -8.18
C LEU A 142 1.51 -6.81 -8.91
N TYR A 143 0.80 -7.95 -8.94
CA TYR A 143 1.29 -9.17 -9.55
C TYR A 143 1.29 -9.09 -11.08
N THR A 144 0.17 -8.68 -11.69
CA THR A 144 0.00 -8.73 -13.16
C THR A 144 0.39 -7.44 -13.88
N GLY A 145 0.04 -6.28 -13.31
CA GLY A 145 0.19 -4.98 -13.98
C GLY A 145 1.53 -4.32 -13.68
N TYR A 146 1.87 -4.19 -12.40
CA TYR A 146 3.05 -3.47 -11.93
C TYR A 146 4.33 -4.32 -11.99
N LYS A 147 4.21 -5.65 -12.10
CA LYS A 147 5.34 -6.60 -12.11
C LYS A 147 6.22 -6.46 -10.87
N PHE A 148 5.61 -6.45 -9.68
CA PHE A 148 6.24 -6.27 -8.36
C PHE A 148 7.57 -7.03 -8.19
N ARG A 149 7.67 -8.23 -8.77
CA ARG A 149 8.88 -9.07 -8.81
C ARG A 149 10.15 -8.33 -9.22
N LYS A 150 10.07 -7.36 -10.15
CA LYS A 150 11.25 -6.62 -10.63
C LYS A 150 11.70 -5.51 -9.66
N ASN A 151 10.80 -5.04 -8.81
CA ASN A 151 11.01 -3.83 -8.02
C ASN A 151 11.17 -4.10 -6.51
N PHE A 152 11.03 -5.34 -6.04
CA PHE A 152 11.06 -5.61 -4.60
C PHE A 152 12.35 -5.16 -3.90
N LYS A 153 13.54 -5.50 -4.42
CA LYS A 153 14.82 -5.04 -3.83
C LYS A 153 14.95 -3.51 -3.84
N PHE A 154 14.30 -2.86 -4.80
CA PHE A 154 14.26 -1.40 -4.88
C PHE A 154 13.39 -0.80 -3.77
N PHE A 155 12.28 -1.44 -3.38
CA PHE A 155 11.42 -0.98 -2.28
C PHE A 155 12.17 -0.81 -0.96
N GLN A 156 13.06 -1.76 -0.60
CA GLN A 156 13.82 -1.68 0.64
C GLN A 156 14.74 -0.47 0.66
N ASN A 157 15.55 -0.31 -0.39
CA ASN A 157 16.52 0.78 -0.48
C ASN A 157 15.83 2.15 -0.48
N ILE A 158 14.72 2.27 -1.22
CA ILE A 158 13.97 3.53 -1.32
C ILE A 158 13.23 3.85 -0.01
N SER A 159 12.70 2.86 0.71
CA SER A 159 12.06 3.11 2.02
C SER A 159 13.07 3.61 3.05
N ASN A 160 14.25 3.01 3.09
CA ASN A 160 15.33 3.46 3.97
C ASN A 160 15.80 4.88 3.61
N LEU A 161 15.93 5.17 2.31
CA LEU A 161 16.27 6.51 1.82
C LEU A 161 15.19 7.54 2.21
N TYR A 162 13.91 7.22 2.00
CA TYR A 162 12.79 8.07 2.37
C TYR A 162 12.83 8.44 3.86
N ASN A 163 12.95 7.43 4.73
CA ASN A 163 13.01 7.64 6.17
C ASN A 163 14.23 8.48 6.58
N TYR A 164 15.40 8.21 5.99
CA TYR A 164 16.62 8.97 6.27
C TYR A 164 16.48 10.44 5.87
N GLU A 165 15.93 10.72 4.68
CA GLU A 165 15.73 12.08 4.20
C GLU A 165 14.71 12.84 5.06
N HIS A 166 13.61 12.21 5.45
CA HIS A 166 12.60 12.85 6.30
C HIS A 166 13.10 13.04 7.73
N TRP A 167 13.84 12.08 8.31
CA TRP A 167 14.55 12.28 9.57
C TRP A 167 15.50 13.50 9.49
N ARG A 168 16.25 13.65 8.40
CA ARG A 168 17.13 14.81 8.19
C ARG A 168 16.38 16.14 8.09
N ILE A 169 15.18 16.15 7.51
CA ILE A 169 14.39 17.38 7.30
C ILE A 169 13.69 17.81 8.58
N HIS A 170 13.13 16.86 9.32
CA HIS A 170 12.26 17.12 10.46
C HIS A 170 12.96 17.02 11.81
N ASP A 171 13.84 16.03 12.02
CA ASP A 171 14.42 15.75 13.35
C ASP A 171 15.81 16.37 13.54
N ARG A 172 16.48 16.78 12.45
CA ARG A 172 17.79 17.45 12.51
C ARG A 172 17.71 18.95 12.80
N LYS A 173 16.49 19.49 12.94
CA LYS A 173 16.23 20.90 13.26
C LYS A 173 15.97 21.15 14.76
N ASN A 174 16.03 20.10 15.57
CA ASN A 174 16.10 20.17 17.03
C ASN A 174 17.53 19.87 17.49
#